data_AF-U1PK87-F1
#
_entry.id   AF-U1PK87-F1
#
_cell.length_a   1.000
_cell.length_b   1.000
_cell.length_c   1.000
_cell.angle_alpha   90.00
_cell.angle_beta   90.00
_cell.angle_gamma   90.00
#
_symmetry.space_group_name_H-M   'P 1'
#
loop_
_entity.id
_entity.type
_entity.pdbx_description
1 polymer ?
#
loop_
_entity_poly.entity_id
_entity_poly.type
_entity_poly.pdbx_seq_one_letter_code
_entity_poly.pdbx_strand_id
1 'polypeptide(L)'
;MVHITRGLLDGLLAMSADRDPESVSAVLASTPAGEFEDATGVDSSTPILTHFYFPDASGSVTAVFGVDLGTPAGSGRARFVSHPQGPLAATREDTFAAAVIIAIPPWDVDACAAFDRENQELSMNIIDADPPQETLTEDIEAE
;
A
#
# COMPACT_ATOMS: atom_id res chain seq x y z
N MET A 1 -9.32 9.74 -4.87
CA MET A 1 -7.89 9.97 -5.17
C MET A 1 -7.06 9.24 -4.14
N VAL A 2 -5.94 8.66 -4.55
CA VAL A 2 -4.96 7.97 -3.69
C VAL A 2 -3.61 8.66 -3.83
N HIS A 3 -2.92 8.87 -2.70
CA HIS A 3 -1.56 9.41 -2.66
C HIS A 3 -0.60 8.29 -2.27
N ILE A 4 0.50 8.12 -3.01
CA ILE A 4 1.50 7.07 -2.77
C ILE A 4 2.89 7.65 -3.01
N THR A 5 3.88 7.29 -2.19
CA THR A 5 5.27 7.69 -2.46
C THR A 5 5.83 6.94 -3.66
N ARG A 6 6.67 7.61 -4.46
CA ARG A 6 7.35 6.97 -5.60
C ARG A 6 8.14 5.74 -5.16
N GLY A 7 8.91 5.85 -4.09
CA GLY A 7 9.72 4.75 -3.57
C GLY A 7 8.90 3.50 -3.21
N LEU A 8 7.71 3.67 -2.61
CA LEU A 8 6.81 2.56 -2.32
C LEU A 8 6.30 1.89 -3.60
N LEU A 9 5.82 2.69 -4.57
CA LEU A 9 5.29 2.18 -5.83
C LEU A 9 6.36 1.42 -6.61
N ASP A 10 7.53 2.02 -6.78
CA ASP A 10 8.65 1.40 -7.51
C ASP A 10 9.09 0.09 -6.85
N GLY A 11 9.14 0.04 -5.51
CA GLY A 11 9.46 -1.18 -4.77
C GLY A 11 8.43 -2.30 -4.96
N LEU A 12 7.13 -1.97 -4.98
CA LEU A 12 6.06 -2.95 -5.22
C LEU A 12 6.07 -3.46 -6.67
N LEU A 13 6.35 -2.60 -7.64
CA LEU A 13 6.47 -2.97 -9.05
C LEU A 13 7.69 -3.86 -9.30
N ALA A 14 8.86 -3.49 -8.76
CA ALA A 14 10.08 -4.29 -8.87
C ALA A 14 9.87 -5.69 -8.26
N MET A 15 9.25 -5.76 -7.09
CA MET A 15 8.93 -7.03 -6.45
C MET A 15 7.95 -7.89 -7.26
N SER A 16 6.98 -7.26 -7.94
CA SER A 16 6.03 -7.96 -8.81
C SER A 16 6.73 -8.54 -10.03
N ALA A 17 7.66 -7.77 -10.63
CA ALA A 17 8.49 -8.25 -11.74
C ALA A 17 9.41 -9.41 -11.32
N ASP A 18 10.01 -9.35 -10.13
CA ASP A 18 10.87 -10.42 -9.60
C ASP A 18 10.11 -11.72 -9.32
N ARG A 19 8.82 -11.62 -8.99
CA ARG A 19 7.98 -12.78 -8.66
C ARG A 19 7.19 -13.35 -9.83
N ASP A 20 7.11 -12.65 -10.97
CA ASP A 20 6.38 -13.09 -12.15
C ASP A 20 6.75 -14.55 -12.52
N PRO A 21 5.78 -15.49 -12.61
CA PRO A 21 4.32 -15.29 -12.72
C PRO A 21 3.52 -15.42 -11.42
N GLU A 22 4.15 -15.43 -10.25
CA GLU A 22 3.48 -15.44 -8.95
C GLU A 22 2.91 -14.07 -8.59
N SER A 23 1.67 -14.04 -8.07
CA SER A 23 1.06 -12.80 -7.61
C SER A 23 1.62 -12.33 -6.26
N VAL A 24 1.93 -11.05 -6.17
CA VAL A 24 2.19 -10.29 -4.95
C VAL A 24 0.88 -9.71 -4.42
N SER A 25 0.69 -9.76 -3.10
CA SER A 25 -0.37 -9.03 -2.44
C SER A 25 0.08 -8.48 -1.09
N ALA A 26 -0.08 -7.18 -0.88
CA ALA A 26 0.39 -6.48 0.32
C ALA A 26 -0.66 -5.50 0.83
N VAL A 27 -0.74 -5.34 2.14
CA VAL A 27 -1.56 -4.29 2.75
C VAL A 27 -0.73 -3.02 2.86
N LEU A 28 -1.32 -1.89 2.48
CA LEU A 28 -0.66 -0.60 2.46
C LEU A 28 -1.12 0.23 3.66
N ALA A 29 -0.17 0.92 4.26
CA ALA A 29 -0.40 1.86 5.34
C ALA A 29 0.10 3.25 4.94
N SER A 30 -0.45 4.26 5.61
CA SER A 30 -0.26 5.66 5.25
C SER A 30 0.36 6.46 6.37
N THR A 31 1.18 7.42 5.99
CA THR A 31 1.69 8.48 6.85
C THR A 31 0.99 9.79 6.46
N PRO A 32 0.52 10.61 7.42
CA PRO A 32 0.05 11.96 7.15
C PRO A 32 1.12 12.81 6.46
N ALA A 33 0.72 13.61 5.48
CA ALA A 33 1.62 14.46 4.71
C ALA A 33 2.44 15.46 5.55
N GLY A 34 1.93 15.87 6.71
CA GLY A 34 2.61 16.78 7.63
C GLY A 34 3.77 16.15 8.40
N GLU A 35 3.95 14.83 8.32
CA GLU A 35 5.09 14.13 8.95
C GLU A 35 6.29 13.99 7.99
N PHE A 36 6.15 14.38 6.73
CA PHE A 36 7.25 14.42 5.77
C PHE A 36 8.09 15.69 6.00
N GLU A 37 9.41 15.54 5.95
CA GLU A 37 10.32 16.70 5.98
C GLU A 37 10.23 17.50 4.66
N ASP A 38 10.04 16.80 3.55
CA ASP A 38 9.89 17.37 2.23
C ASP A 38 8.46 17.87 1.95
N ALA A 39 8.36 18.86 1.06
CA ALA A 39 7.08 19.36 0.60
C ALA A 39 6.36 18.31 -0.27
N THR A 40 5.29 17.74 0.26
CA THR A 40 4.45 16.72 -0.42
C THR A 40 3.44 17.33 -1.41
N GLY A 41 3.20 18.64 -1.36
CA GLY A 41 2.26 19.33 -2.25
C GLY A 41 0.78 19.11 -1.94
N VAL A 42 0.46 18.50 -0.79
CA VAL A 42 -0.91 18.24 -0.31
C VAL A 42 -1.12 18.79 1.10
N ASP A 43 -2.37 18.81 1.59
CA ASP A 43 -2.67 19.25 2.96
C ASP A 43 -2.00 18.32 3.98
N SER A 44 -1.52 18.87 5.11
CA SER A 44 -0.77 18.12 6.13
C SER A 44 -1.51 16.91 6.71
N SER A 45 -2.85 16.93 6.72
CA SER A 45 -3.67 15.82 7.20
C SER A 45 -3.92 14.73 6.14
N THR A 46 -3.48 14.97 4.90
CA THR A 46 -3.68 14.05 3.77
C THR A 46 -2.90 12.76 4.01
N PRO A 47 -3.53 11.58 3.98
CA PRO A 47 -2.83 10.31 4.09
C PRO A 47 -2.07 9.99 2.79
N ILE A 48 -0.77 9.71 2.90
CA ILE A 48 0.10 9.25 1.80
C ILE A 48 0.53 7.82 2.09
N LEU A 49 0.34 6.90 1.15
CA LEU A 49 0.80 5.52 1.28
C LEU A 49 2.33 5.48 1.24
N THR A 50 2.94 4.95 2.29
CA THR A 50 4.40 5.02 2.52
C THR A 50 5.07 3.67 2.73
N HIS A 51 4.33 2.72 3.29
CA HIS A 51 4.86 1.40 3.63
C HIS A 51 3.80 0.32 3.41
N PHE A 52 4.28 -0.92 3.37
CA PHE A 52 3.43 -2.10 3.22
C PHE A 52 3.84 -3.18 4.21
N TYR A 53 2.92 -4.11 4.45
CA TYR A 53 3.19 -5.36 5.15
C TYR A 53 2.49 -6.51 4.44
N PHE A 54 3.08 -7.70 4.51
CA PHE A 54 2.44 -8.91 4.04
C PHE A 54 1.53 -9.47 5.13
N PRO A 55 0.27 -9.84 4.81
CA PRO A 55 -0.49 -10.68 5.72
C PRO A 55 0.26 -12.02 5.85
N ASP A 56 0.55 -12.45 7.08
CA ASP A 56 1.29 -13.69 7.34
C ASP A 56 0.77 -14.84 6.49
N ALA A 57 1.64 -15.38 5.64
CA ALA A 57 1.35 -16.50 4.77
C ALA A 57 1.44 -17.82 5.55
N SER A 58 0.54 -18.05 6.50
CA SER A 58 0.34 -19.37 7.08
C SER A 58 -1.07 -19.54 7.66
N GLY A 59 -1.92 -20.24 6.90
CA GLY A 59 -2.99 -21.11 7.37
C GLY A 59 -3.82 -20.68 8.59
N SER A 60 -5.06 -20.29 8.30
CA SER A 60 -6.24 -20.25 9.18
C SER A 60 -6.75 -18.86 9.51
N VAL A 61 -8.00 -18.67 9.10
CA VAL A 61 -8.95 -17.67 9.58
C VAL A 61 -9.10 -17.83 11.08
N THR A 62 -8.22 -17.26 11.90
CA THR A 62 -8.42 -16.94 13.32
C THR A 62 -7.32 -15.98 13.77
N ALA A 63 -7.52 -14.69 13.57
CA ALA A 63 -6.96 -13.65 14.42
C ALA A 63 -8.06 -12.60 14.64
N VAL A 64 -8.91 -12.95 15.59
CA VAL A 64 -9.94 -12.11 16.20
C VAL A 64 -9.25 -10.90 16.83
N PHE A 65 -9.62 -9.69 16.41
CA PHE A 65 -9.42 -8.43 17.13
C PHE A 65 -8.11 -8.33 17.94
N GLY A 66 -6.97 -8.38 17.25
CA GLY A 66 -5.69 -7.88 17.75
C GLY A 66 -5.61 -6.40 17.47
N VAL A 67 -6.31 -5.63 18.31
CA VAL A 67 -6.21 -4.18 18.39
C VAL A 67 -4.73 -3.80 18.51
N ASP A 68 -4.17 -3.24 17.44
CA ASP A 68 -3.02 -2.35 17.54
C ASP A 68 -3.52 -0.90 17.36
N LEU A 69 -3.51 -0.19 18.49
CA LEU A 69 -4.03 1.17 18.70
C LEU A 69 -2.98 2.22 18.33
N GLY A 70 -2.45 2.14 17.11
CA GLY A 70 -1.67 3.23 16.50
C GLY A 70 -2.37 3.85 15.29
N THR A 71 -3.27 3.11 14.62
CA THR A 71 -3.89 3.58 13.38
C THR A 71 -5.13 4.42 13.68
N PRO A 72 -5.20 5.70 13.26
CA PRO A 72 -6.38 6.50 13.44
C PRO A 72 -7.60 5.80 12.82
N ALA A 73 -8.65 5.63 13.62
CA ALA A 73 -9.94 5.15 13.15
C ALA A 73 -10.50 6.15 12.13
N GLY A 74 -10.40 5.83 10.83
CA GLY A 74 -10.93 6.71 9.78
C GLY A 74 -10.55 6.36 8.34
N SER A 75 -9.48 5.60 8.10
CA SER A 75 -9.02 5.31 6.74
C SER A 75 -9.00 3.81 6.50
N GLY A 76 -9.93 3.32 5.68
CA GLY A 76 -9.91 1.91 5.27
C GLY A 76 -8.57 1.60 4.61
N ARG A 77 -7.92 0.54 5.09
CA ARG A 77 -6.60 0.08 4.63
C ARG A 77 -6.61 -0.04 3.10
N ALA A 78 -5.61 0.55 2.44
CA ALA A 78 -5.40 0.34 1.01
C ALA A 78 -4.66 -1.00 0.79
N ARG A 79 -4.77 -1.58 -0.39
CA ARG A 79 -4.10 -2.85 -0.73
C ARG A 79 -3.39 -2.74 -2.08
N PHE A 80 -2.29 -3.43 -2.24
CA PHE A 80 -1.65 -3.67 -3.53
C PHE A 80 -1.87 -5.13 -3.95
N VAL A 81 -2.17 -5.34 -5.22
CA VAL A 81 -2.28 -6.67 -5.83
C VAL A 81 -1.65 -6.65 -7.22
N SER A 82 -0.78 -7.60 -7.52
CA SER A 82 -0.28 -7.81 -8.88
C SER A 82 -1.10 -8.87 -9.60
N HIS A 83 -1.45 -8.63 -10.86
CA HIS A 83 -2.14 -9.58 -11.74
C HIS A 83 -1.24 -9.96 -12.94
N PRO A 84 -0.26 -10.88 -12.79
CA PRO A 84 0.69 -11.25 -13.86
C PRO A 84 0.02 -11.71 -15.17
N GLN A 85 -1.14 -12.36 -15.07
CA GLN A 85 -1.92 -12.85 -16.21
C GLN A 85 -3.36 -12.33 -16.20
N GLY A 86 -3.66 -11.35 -15.36
CA GLY A 86 -5.01 -10.83 -15.13
C GLY A 86 -5.23 -9.43 -15.72
N PRO A 87 -6.47 -8.92 -15.67
CA PRO A 87 -6.77 -7.58 -16.17
C PRO A 87 -6.25 -6.49 -15.22
N LEU A 88 -6.03 -5.29 -15.77
CA LEU A 88 -5.89 -4.06 -14.97
C LEU A 88 -7.27 -3.61 -14.46
N ALA A 89 -7.83 -4.38 -13.53
CA ALA A 89 -9.10 -4.10 -12.88
C ALA A 89 -9.14 -4.80 -11.51
N ALA A 90 -9.85 -4.22 -10.54
CA ALA A 90 -10.07 -4.91 -9.28
C ALA A 90 -11.01 -6.11 -9.51
N THR A 91 -10.61 -7.28 -9.02
CA THR A 91 -11.48 -8.46 -8.99
C THR A 91 -12.29 -8.47 -7.69
N ARG A 92 -13.34 -9.29 -7.64
CA ARG A 92 -14.17 -9.44 -6.43
C ARG A 92 -13.36 -9.91 -5.20
N GLU A 93 -12.26 -10.61 -5.42
CA GLU A 93 -11.36 -11.09 -4.37
C GLU A 93 -10.45 -9.97 -3.84
N ASP A 94 -10.25 -8.91 -4.62
CA ASP A 94 -9.41 -7.76 -4.28
C ASP A 94 -10.18 -6.69 -3.47
N THR A 95 -11.50 -6.60 -3.64
CA THR A 95 -12.34 -5.45 -3.22
C THR A 95 -12.69 -5.34 -1.71
N PHE A 96 -11.91 -5.93 -0.81
CA PHE A 96 -12.14 -5.77 0.64
C PHE A 96 -11.54 -4.48 1.24
N ALA A 97 -10.63 -3.84 0.51
CA ALA A 97 -9.98 -2.60 0.90
C ALA A 97 -10.81 -1.36 0.50
N ALA A 98 -10.60 -0.23 1.17
CA ALA A 98 -11.25 1.02 0.76
C ALA A 98 -10.68 1.58 -0.54
N ALA A 99 -9.42 1.23 -0.85
CA ALA A 99 -8.78 1.45 -2.13
C ALA A 99 -7.86 0.26 -2.44
N VAL A 100 -7.80 -0.16 -3.70
CA VAL A 100 -6.88 -1.20 -4.15
C VAL A 100 -6.07 -0.69 -5.34
N ILE A 101 -4.76 -0.86 -5.29
CA ILE A 101 -3.83 -0.60 -6.39
C ILE A 101 -3.56 -1.93 -7.07
N ILE A 102 -3.87 -2.00 -8.35
CA ILE A 102 -3.60 -3.15 -9.21
C ILE A 102 -2.41 -2.81 -10.11
N ALA A 103 -1.45 -3.74 -10.22
CA ALA A 103 -0.37 -3.66 -11.19
C ALA A 103 -0.36 -4.89 -12.11
N ILE A 104 0.00 -4.70 -13.38
CA ILE A 104 0.14 -5.77 -14.37
C ILE A 104 1.48 -5.64 -15.12
N PRO A 105 1.95 -6.67 -15.83
CA PRO A 105 3.07 -6.53 -16.76
C PRO A 105 2.80 -5.41 -17.77
N PRO A 106 3.82 -4.62 -18.15
CA PRO A 106 5.25 -4.84 -17.94
C PRO A 106 5.81 -4.27 -16.61
N TRP A 107 4.97 -4.04 -15.59
CA TRP A 107 5.39 -3.61 -14.25
C TRP A 107 5.96 -2.19 -14.20
N ASP A 108 5.37 -1.30 -15.00
CA ASP A 108 5.65 0.13 -14.95
C ASP A 108 4.49 0.91 -14.31
N VAL A 109 4.73 2.21 -14.10
CA VAL A 109 3.76 3.11 -13.47
C VAL A 109 2.49 3.29 -14.31
N ASP A 110 2.58 3.19 -15.64
CA ASP A 110 1.43 3.31 -16.53
C ASP A 110 0.60 2.01 -16.56
N ALA A 111 1.20 0.88 -16.17
CA ALA A 111 0.61 -0.43 -16.00
C ALA A 111 0.07 -0.67 -14.57
N CYS A 112 -0.23 0.40 -13.83
CA CYS A 112 -0.86 0.34 -12.53
C CYS A 112 -2.03 1.33 -12.40
N ALA A 113 -3.05 0.95 -11.62
CA ALA A 113 -4.23 1.78 -11.40
C ALA A 113 -4.85 1.53 -10.02
N ALA A 114 -5.45 2.56 -9.43
CA ALA A 114 -6.18 2.46 -8.16
C ALA A 114 -7.69 2.34 -8.41
N PHE A 115 -8.37 1.55 -7.59
CA PHE A 115 -9.81 1.34 -7.67
C PHE A 115 -10.43 1.42 -6.28
N ASP A 116 -11.68 1.86 -6.19
CA ASP A 116 -12.46 1.79 -4.96
C ASP A 116 -13.23 0.46 -4.82
N ARG A 117 -14.05 0.34 -3.78
CA ARG A 117 -14.89 -0.84 -3.51
C ARG A 117 -15.96 -1.11 -4.57
N GLU A 118 -16.32 -0.11 -5.36
CA GLU A 118 -17.30 -0.19 -6.44
C GLU A 118 -16.63 -0.45 -7.80
N ASN A 119 -15.31 -0.75 -7.79
CA ASN A 119 -14.45 -0.91 -8.97
C ASN A 119 -14.42 0.35 -9.86
N GLN A 120 -14.58 1.53 -9.25
CA GLN A 120 -14.38 2.81 -9.93
C GLN A 120 -12.90 3.19 -9.83
N GLU A 121 -12.33 3.58 -10.96
CA GLU A 121 -10.94 4.04 -11.00
C GLU A 121 -10.77 5.32 -10.18
N LEU A 122 -9.75 5.31 -9.31
CA LEU A 122 -9.34 6.43 -8.49
C LEU A 122 -8.10 7.07 -9.10
N SER A 123 -8.10 8.40 -9.22
CA SER A 123 -6.89 9.13 -9.60
C SER A 123 -5.75 8.83 -8.62
N MET A 124 -4.59 8.48 -9.14
CA MET A 124 -3.36 8.29 -8.38
C MET A 124 -2.50 9.54 -8.46
N ASN A 125 -1.98 9.98 -7.30
CA ASN A 125 -1.00 11.04 -7.21
C ASN A 125 0.27 10.47 -6.59
N ILE A 126 1.33 10.40 -7.39
CA ILE A 126 2.63 9.87 -6.99
C ILE A 126 3.43 11.02 -6.38
N ILE A 127 3.72 10.91 -5.09
CA ILE A 127 4.46 11.90 -4.33
C ILE A 127 5.95 11.54 -4.38
N ASP A 128 6.74 12.49 -4.88
CA ASP A 128 8.20 12.39 -4.93
C ASP A 128 8.80 13.00 -3.66
N ALA A 129 8.56 12.33 -2.53
CA ALA A 129 9.07 12.71 -1.21
C ALA A 129 9.40 11.45 -0.42
N ASP A 130 10.47 11.51 0.37
CA ASP A 130 10.86 10.41 1.24
C ASP A 130 10.00 10.42 2.52
N PRO A 131 9.43 9.27 2.94
CA PRO A 131 8.74 9.18 4.21
C PRO A 131 9.71 9.41 5.38
N PRO A 132 9.21 9.83 6.56
CA PRO A 132 10.06 9.97 7.74
C PRO A 132 10.77 8.66 8.05
N GLN A 133 12.03 8.74 8.47
CA GLN A 133 12.78 7.54 8.88
C GLN A 133 12.16 6.97 10.16
N GLU A 134 11.62 5.76 10.10
CA GLU A 134 11.28 5.02 11.30
C GLU A 134 12.58 4.65 12.02
N THR A 135 12.86 5.33 13.13
CA THR A 135 13.86 4.86 14.08
C THR A 135 13.28 3.61 14.73
N LEU A 136 13.75 2.43 14.32
CA LEU A 136 13.63 1.22 15.14
C LEU A 136 14.37 1.51 16.44
N THR A 137 13.64 1.94 17.47
CA THR A 137 14.14 1.86 18.83
C THR A 137 14.26 0.38 19.12
N GLU A 138 15.48 -0.14 18.95
CA GLU A 138 15.87 -1.43 19.47
C GLU A 138 15.77 -1.35 21.01
N ASP A 139 14.56 -1.55 21.55
CA ASP A 139 14.36 -1.93 22.95
C ASP A 139 14.95 -3.34 23.12
N ILE A 140 16.28 -3.41 23.08
CA ILE A 140 17.06 -4.51 23.61
C ILE A 140 16.93 -4.37 25.12
N GLU A 141 15.87 -4.95 25.69
CA GLU A 141 15.86 -5.30 27.10
C GLU A 141 17.01 -6.28 27.31
N ALA A 142 18.13 -5.73 27.79
CA ALA A 142 19.30 -6.45 28.22
C ALA A 142 19.07 -7.04 29.62
N GLU A 143 19.41 -8.32 29.72
CA GLU A 143 19.73 -9.14 30.91
C GLU A 143 18.59 -9.73 31.76
#